data_AF-A0A351CJ10-F1
#
_entry.id   AF-A0A351CJ10-F1
#
_cell.length_a   1.000
_cell.length_b   1.000
_cell.length_c   1.000
_cell.angle_alpha   90.00
_cell.angle_beta   90.00
_cell.angle_gamma   90.00
#
_symmetry.space_group_name_H-M   'P 1'
#
loop_
_entity.id
_entity.type
_entity.pdbx_description
1 polymer ?
#
loop_
_entity_poly.entity_id
_entity_poly.type
_entity_poly.pdbx_seq_one_letter_code
_entity_poly.pdbx_strand_id
1 'polypeptide(L)'
;MGMGLGLMMPAMFSQYFAGVKPQGTQTDIPPALLCPDCNYSIPINAKFCPFCGHQQLVFKQCVKCGKNLTPSAKFCSRCGQPAEEKPEPKNCSKCNSENFAESMYCNKCGEKL
;
A
#
# COMPACT_ATOMS: atom_id res chain seq x y z
N MET A 1 25.74 -20.79 -70.15
CA MET A 1 24.70 -19.86 -69.67
C MET A 1 24.19 -20.39 -68.34
N GLY A 2 24.50 -19.72 -67.23
CA GLY A 2 24.16 -20.22 -65.89
C GLY A 2 24.41 -19.18 -64.82
N MET A 3 23.62 -18.11 -64.83
CA MET A 3 23.58 -17.09 -63.77
C MET A 3 22.12 -16.65 -63.67
N GLY A 4 21.48 -16.79 -62.49
CA GLY A 4 20.13 -16.24 -62.37
C GLY A 4 19.29 -16.50 -61.13
N LEU A 5 19.73 -17.24 -60.10
CA LEU A 5 18.85 -17.55 -58.96
C LEU A 5 19.50 -17.40 -57.56
N GLY A 6 20.69 -16.80 -57.45
CA GLY A 6 21.42 -16.69 -56.18
C GLY A 6 21.26 -15.37 -55.41
N LEU A 7 20.70 -14.31 -56.02
CA LEU A 7 20.77 -12.94 -55.49
C LEU A 7 19.42 -12.38 -54.97
N MET A 8 18.30 -13.10 -55.15
CA MET A 8 16.97 -12.61 -54.72
C MET A 8 16.53 -13.13 -53.35
N MET A 9 17.17 -14.20 -52.84
CA MET A 9 16.85 -14.73 -51.50
C MET A 9 17.28 -13.83 -50.34
N PRO A 10 18.44 -13.13 -50.35
CA PRO A 10 18.86 -12.30 -49.22
C PRO A 10 17.98 -11.06 -48.96
N ALA A 11 17.27 -10.55 -49.97
CA ALA A 11 16.52 -9.29 -49.89
C ALA A 11 15.21 -9.38 -49.09
N MET A 12 14.61 -10.57 -48.97
CA MET A 12 13.45 -10.80 -48.09
C MET A 12 13.86 -10.97 -46.62
N PHE A 13 15.08 -11.49 -46.36
CA PHE A 13 15.61 -11.61 -45.00
C PHE A 13 16.10 -10.27 -44.43
N SER A 14 16.51 -9.31 -45.28
CA SER A 14 16.90 -7.97 -44.81
C SER A 14 15.74 -7.18 -44.21
N GLN A 15 14.49 -7.47 -44.57
CA GLN A 15 13.31 -6.85 -43.94
C GLN A 15 13.10 -7.32 -42.49
N TYR A 16 13.52 -8.54 -42.14
CA TYR A 16 13.51 -9.03 -40.75
C TYR A 16 14.54 -8.31 -39.87
N PHE A 17 15.71 -7.95 -40.42
CA PHE A 17 16.73 -7.18 -39.70
C PHE A 17 16.46 -5.67 -39.70
N ALA A 18 15.77 -5.14 -40.71
CA ALA A 18 15.37 -3.72 -40.78
C ALA A 18 14.08 -3.40 -39.99
N GLY A 19 13.33 -4.42 -39.57
CA GLY A 19 12.10 -4.30 -38.77
C GLY A 19 12.34 -4.00 -37.28
N VAL A 20 13.56 -4.21 -36.78
CA VAL A 20 13.96 -3.77 -35.44
C VAL A 20 14.44 -2.33 -35.53
N LYS A 21 13.51 -1.40 -35.77
CA LYS A 21 13.72 -0.05 -35.25
C LYS A 21 13.98 -0.23 -33.75
N PRO A 22 14.96 0.44 -33.13
CA PRO A 22 14.93 0.61 -31.69
C PRO A 22 13.64 1.38 -31.46
N GLN A 23 12.58 0.64 -31.12
CA GLN A 23 11.41 1.18 -30.48
C GLN A 23 12.01 1.83 -29.25
N GLY A 24 12.23 3.14 -29.35
CA GLY A 24 12.53 3.98 -28.23
C GLY A 24 11.47 3.58 -27.23
N THR A 25 11.92 2.87 -26.20
CA THR A 25 11.10 2.49 -25.09
C THR A 25 10.67 3.82 -24.50
N GLN A 26 9.51 4.30 -24.95
CA GLN A 26 8.62 5.10 -24.12
C GLN A 26 8.28 4.17 -22.97
N THR A 27 9.25 4.06 -22.07
CA THR A 27 9.01 3.66 -20.71
C THR A 27 8.15 4.80 -20.22
N ASP A 28 6.85 4.56 -20.19
CA ASP A 28 6.03 5.06 -19.10
C ASP A 28 6.74 4.59 -17.83
N ILE A 29 7.78 5.32 -17.40
CA ILE A 29 8.39 5.12 -16.10
C ILE A 29 7.30 5.63 -15.17
N PRO A 30 6.54 4.75 -14.49
CA PRO A 30 5.62 5.24 -13.48
C PRO A 30 6.46 6.11 -12.54
N PRO A 31 5.97 7.29 -12.14
CA PRO A 31 6.68 8.14 -11.21
C PRO A 31 7.17 7.28 -10.03
N ALA A 32 8.47 7.33 -9.78
CA ALA A 32 9.14 6.47 -8.84
C ALA A 32 9.69 7.31 -7.68
N LEU A 33 9.50 6.83 -6.46
CA LEU A 33 10.09 7.42 -5.26
C LEU A 33 11.15 6.49 -4.66
N LEU A 34 11.98 7.01 -3.77
CA LEU A 34 12.91 6.19 -3.00
C LEU A 34 12.23 5.69 -1.72
N CYS A 35 12.37 4.39 -1.44
CA CYS A 35 11.93 3.82 -0.17
C CYS A 35 12.75 4.40 1.00
N PRO A 36 12.14 4.92 2.07
CA PRO A 36 12.85 5.57 3.17
C PRO A 36 13.75 4.61 3.99
N ASP A 37 13.46 3.30 3.98
CA ASP A 37 14.23 2.31 4.75
C ASP A 37 15.41 1.73 3.97
N CYS A 38 15.22 1.41 2.68
CA CYS A 38 16.21 0.69 1.88
C CYS A 38 16.75 1.48 0.68
N ASN A 39 16.26 2.70 0.44
CA ASN A 39 16.65 3.61 -0.64
C ASN A 39 16.51 3.06 -2.07
N TYR A 40 15.84 1.92 -2.27
CA TYR A 40 15.50 1.45 -3.60
C TYR A 40 14.37 2.27 -4.22
N SER A 41 14.44 2.46 -5.54
CA SER A 41 13.39 3.09 -6.33
C SER A 41 12.15 2.19 -6.38
N ILE A 42 10.99 2.72 -6.01
CA ILE A 42 9.71 2.02 -5.96
C ILE A 42 8.62 2.82 -6.68
N PRO A 43 7.58 2.15 -7.20
CA PRO A 43 6.43 2.82 -7.82
C PRO A 43 5.71 3.77 -6.84
N ILE A 44 5.23 4.93 -7.30
CA ILE A 44 4.49 5.90 -6.46
C ILE A 44 3.25 5.33 -5.77
N ASN A 45 2.62 4.34 -6.40
CA ASN A 45 1.41 3.68 -5.91
C ASN A 45 1.71 2.40 -5.11
N ALA A 46 2.98 2.11 -4.82
CA ALA A 46 3.36 0.93 -4.05
C ALA A 46 2.84 1.06 -2.60
N LYS A 47 2.01 0.11 -2.15
CA LYS A 47 1.54 0.06 -0.74
C LYS A 47 2.65 -0.41 0.22
N PHE A 48 3.52 -1.29 -0.29
CA PHE A 48 4.69 -1.85 0.39
C PHE A 48 5.88 -1.79 -0.56
N CYS A 49 7.09 -1.61 -0.03
CA CYS A 49 8.32 -1.72 -0.80
C CYS A 49 8.54 -3.19 -1.23
N PRO A 50 8.67 -3.49 -2.53
CA PRO A 50 8.88 -4.86 -3.00
C PRO A 50 10.26 -5.42 -2.63
N PHE A 51 11.21 -4.56 -2.23
CA PHE A 51 12.58 -4.97 -1.90
C PHE A 51 12.79 -5.26 -0.42
N CYS A 52 12.13 -4.52 0.48
CA CYS A 52 12.32 -4.68 1.93
C CYS A 52 11.03 -4.91 2.73
N GLY A 53 9.86 -4.80 2.11
CA GLY A 53 8.57 -4.92 2.78
C GLY A 53 8.12 -3.70 3.59
N HIS A 54 8.90 -2.60 3.61
CA HIS A 54 8.49 -1.38 4.32
C HIS A 54 7.16 -0.83 3.77
N GLN A 55 6.22 -0.57 4.68
CA GLN A 55 4.92 -0.03 4.34
C GLN A 55 5.03 1.45 3.95
N GLN A 56 4.69 1.77 2.71
CA GLN A 56 4.76 3.15 2.19
C GLN A 56 3.51 3.95 2.56
N LEU A 57 2.35 3.29 2.63
CA LEU A 57 1.09 3.91 3.03
C LEU A 57 0.90 3.83 4.54
N VAL A 58 1.02 4.97 5.21
CA VAL A 58 0.82 5.08 6.66
C VAL A 58 -0.60 5.57 6.94
N PHE A 59 -1.46 4.67 7.43
CA PHE A 59 -2.83 5.03 7.84
C PHE A 59 -2.89 5.49 9.28
N LYS A 60 -2.16 4.81 10.15
CA LYS A 60 -2.13 5.06 11.59
C LYS A 60 -0.75 4.72 12.12
N GLN A 61 -0.33 5.41 13.17
CA GLN A 61 0.85 5.09 13.94
C GLN A 61 0.45 4.69 15.36
N CYS A 62 1.22 3.78 15.94
CA CYS A 62 1.03 3.38 17.32
C CYS A 62 1.26 4.58 18.25
N VAL A 63 0.27 4.91 19.08
CA VAL A 63 0.34 6.06 20.01
C VAL A 63 1.47 5.94 21.03
N LYS A 64 1.91 4.72 21.38
CA LYS A 64 2.97 4.49 22.37
C LYS A 64 4.37 4.45 21.81
N CYS A 65 4.56 3.87 20.63
CA CYS A 65 5.91 3.71 20.08
C CYS A 65 6.13 4.43 18.75
N GLY A 66 5.09 4.81 18.01
CA GLY A 66 5.21 5.44 16.68
C GLY A 66 5.41 4.47 15.52
N LYS A 67 5.33 3.14 15.73
CA LYS A 67 5.41 2.17 14.62
C LYS A 67 4.17 2.32 13.73
N ASN A 68 4.37 2.32 12.41
CA ASN A 68 3.28 2.27 11.43
C ASN A 68 2.42 1.02 11.65
N LEU A 69 1.12 1.22 11.67
CA LEU A 69 0.13 0.15 11.84
C LEU A 69 -0.52 -0.15 10.48
N THR A 70 -0.76 -1.43 10.22
CA THR A 70 -1.58 -1.84 9.08
C THR A 70 -3.05 -1.45 9.33
N PRO A 71 -3.85 -1.22 8.28
CA PRO A 71 -5.27 -0.86 8.44
C PRO A 71 -6.09 -1.82 9.29
N SER A 72 -5.70 -3.09 9.36
CA SER A 72 -6.40 -4.14 10.11
C SER A 72 -5.66 -4.56 11.39
N ALA A 73 -4.63 -3.81 11.81
CA ALA A 73 -3.89 -4.14 13.03
C ALA A 73 -4.81 -4.00 14.25
N LYS A 74 -4.96 -5.08 15.02
CA LYS A 74 -5.62 -5.03 16.36
C LYS A 74 -4.63 -4.63 17.46
N PHE A 75 -3.36 -4.96 17.28
CA PHE A 75 -2.26 -4.66 18.18
C PHE A 75 -1.04 -4.16 17.41
N CYS A 76 -0.18 -3.38 18.06
CA CYS A 76 1.08 -2.95 17.50
C CYS A 76 2.05 -4.13 17.41
N SER A 77 2.51 -4.44 16.19
CA SER A 77 3.50 -5.50 15.94
C SER A 77 4.88 -5.25 16.57
N ARG A 78 5.16 -4.04 17.05
CA ARG A 78 6.42 -3.71 17.74
C ARG A 78 6.31 -3.74 19.26
N CYS A 79 5.26 -3.16 19.84
CA CYS A 79 5.17 -2.98 21.29
C CYS A 79 4.00 -3.72 21.96
N GLY A 80 3.14 -4.39 21.18
CA GLY A 80 2.01 -5.17 21.69
C GLY A 80 0.77 -4.37 22.13
N GLN A 81 0.83 -3.03 22.22
CA GLN A 81 -0.34 -2.24 22.63
C GLN A 81 -1.49 -2.35 21.61
N PRO A 82 -2.75 -2.36 22.05
CA PRO A 82 -3.90 -2.26 21.14
C PRO A 82 -3.75 -1.09 20.17
N ALA A 83 -4.09 -1.35 18.90
CA ALA A 83 -4.03 -0.34 17.85
C ALA A 83 -5.11 0.74 18.04
N GLU A 84 -6.20 0.39 18.70
CA GLU A 84 -7.31 1.27 19.05
C GLU A 84 -7.57 1.19 20.56
N GLU A 85 -7.74 2.34 21.17
CA GLU A 85 -8.21 2.44 22.55
C GLU A 85 -9.72 2.27 22.49
N LYS A 86 -10.23 1.16 23.06
CA LYS A 86 -11.67 0.95 23.15
C LYS A 86 -12.21 1.97 24.16
N PRO A 87 -13.15 2.85 23.78
CA PRO A 87 -13.72 3.81 24.72
C PRO A 87 -14.27 3.08 25.95
N GLU A 88 -13.89 3.52 27.15
CA GLU A 88 -14.35 2.88 28.38
C GLU A 88 -15.85 3.13 28.60
N PRO A 89 -16.62 2.11 28.98
CA PRO A 89 -18.05 2.27 29.24
C PRO A 89 -18.29 3.16 30.47
N LYS A 90 -19.41 3.89 30.45
CA LYS A 90 -19.84 4.75 31.56
C LYS A 90 -20.93 4.06 32.36
N ASN A 91 -20.91 4.20 33.68
CA ASN A 91 -21.98 3.73 34.54
C ASN A 91 -22.95 4.87 34.87
N CYS A 92 -24.25 4.61 34.75
CA CYS A 92 -25.27 5.59 35.11
C CYS A 92 -25.28 5.85 36.62
N SER A 93 -25.17 7.10 37.04
CA SER A 93 -25.19 7.50 38.47
C SER A 93 -26.50 7.18 39.21
N LYS A 94 -27.62 7.04 38.48
CA LYS A 94 -28.96 6.80 39.06
C LYS A 94 -29.33 5.32 39.16
N CYS A 95 -29.02 4.53 38.14
CA CYS A 95 -29.45 3.13 38.06
C CYS A 95 -28.31 2.13 37.87
N ASN A 96 -27.06 2.61 37.84
CA ASN A 96 -25.84 1.81 37.72
C ASN A 96 -25.79 0.86 36.51
N SER A 97 -26.48 1.20 35.41
CA SER A 97 -26.34 0.42 34.17
C SER A 97 -25.11 0.85 33.39
N GLU A 98 -24.49 -0.11 32.71
CA GLU A 98 -23.39 0.12 31.78
C GLU A 98 -23.90 0.77 30.48
N ASN A 99 -23.21 1.81 30.02
CA ASN A 99 -23.53 2.60 28.84
C ASN A 99 -22.29 2.78 27.96
N PHE A 100 -22.48 3.05 26.66
CA PHE A 100 -21.37 3.37 25.76
C PHE A 100 -20.71 4.69 26.15
N ALA A 101 -19.40 4.82 25.89
CA ALA A 101 -18.64 6.02 26.22
C ALA A 101 -19.22 7.31 25.60
N GLU A 102 -19.76 7.20 24.39
CA GLU A 102 -20.36 8.29 23.61
C GLU A 102 -21.83 8.58 24.01
N SER A 103 -22.44 7.79 24.90
CA SER A 103 -23.84 7.98 25.28
C SER A 103 -24.03 9.25 26.13
N MET A 104 -24.99 10.08 25.74
CA MET A 104 -25.39 11.29 26.47
C MET A 104 -26.49 11.02 27.52
N TYR A 105 -27.29 9.96 27.30
CA TYR A 105 -28.38 9.54 28.17
C TYR A 105 -28.30 8.04 28.43
N CYS A 106 -28.78 7.63 29.60
CA CYS A 106 -28.79 6.26 30.05
C CYS A 106 -29.75 5.41 29.21
N ASN A 107 -29.24 4.33 28.62
CA ASN A 107 -29.97 3.36 27.82
C ASN A 107 -31.06 2.60 28.59
N LYS A 108 -31.06 2.68 29.93
CA LYS A 108 -32.02 1.98 30.80
C LYS A 108 -33.03 2.91 31.47
N CYS A 109 -32.60 4.04 32.04
CA CYS A 109 -33.47 4.90 32.84
C CYS A 109 -33.65 6.32 32.29
N GLY A 110 -32.98 6.69 31.19
CA GLY A 110 -33.09 8.01 30.56
C GLY A 110 -32.39 9.16 31.29
N GLU A 111 -31.75 8.91 32.43
CA GLU A 111 -30.94 9.91 33.14
C GLU A 111 -29.74 10.36 32.29
N LYS A 112 -29.30 11.62 32.45
CA LYS A 112 -28.10 12.11 31.77
C LYS A 112 -26.84 11.42 32.33
N LEU A 113 -25.93 10.99 31.46
CA LEU A 113 -24.69 10.28 31.82
C LEU A 113 -23.50 11.22 32.01
#